data_AF-A0A973P841-F1
#
_entry.id   AF-A0A973P841-F1
#
_cell.length_a   1.000
_cell.length_b   1.000
_cell.length_c   1.000
_cell.angle_alpha   90.00
_cell.angle_beta   90.00
_cell.angle_gamma   90.00
#
_symmetry.space_group_name_H-M   'P 1'
#
loop_
_entity.id
_entity.type
_entity.pdbx_description
1 polymer ?
#
loop_
_entity_poly.entity_id
_entity_poly.type
_entity_poly.pdbx_seq_one_letter_code
_entity_poly.pdbx_strand_id
1 'polypeptide(L)'
;MSLVMREVAPSAALAPYVTRLCAYAEDYPEPIFRSEMAMPGVVLILGTGGPMEVNGRRMTSFTGGLGDRFAQTRIDGVTEGVEVFLTPFGARRLFRTPMRELANLVLPVPDVLGAWGHDLVERLGDVDDWDQRLALADALLVERIRGAPEVGQEIVWAWG
;
A
#
# COMPACT_ATOMS: atom_id res chain seq x y z
N MET A 1 -2.00 -24.26 -6.62
CA MET A 1 -1.16 -23.06 -6.41
C MET A 1 -1.24 -22.23 -7.67
N SER A 2 -1.82 -21.03 -7.58
CA SER A 2 -1.78 -20.04 -8.64
C SER A 2 -1.16 -18.75 -8.10
N LEU A 3 -0.29 -18.15 -8.89
CA LEU A 3 0.35 -16.88 -8.59
C LEU A 3 0.23 -16.01 -9.84
N VAL A 4 -0.49 -14.91 -9.70
CA VAL A 4 -0.52 -13.82 -10.66
C VAL A 4 0.24 -12.66 -10.03
N MET A 5 1.18 -12.11 -10.78
CA MET A 5 1.92 -10.93 -10.39
C MET A 5 2.12 -10.07 -11.63
N ARG A 6 1.54 -8.88 -11.62
CA ARG A 6 1.63 -7.94 -12.73
C ARG A 6 2.12 -6.60 -12.23
N GLU A 7 3.36 -6.29 -12.56
CA GLU A 7 4.02 -5.05 -12.15
C GLU A 7 3.98 -4.03 -13.29
N VAL A 8 3.74 -2.77 -12.93
CA VAL A 8 3.84 -1.63 -13.83
C VAL A 8 4.62 -0.49 -13.18
N ALA A 9 5.35 0.26 -14.02
CA ALA A 9 5.85 1.56 -13.61
C ALA A 9 4.67 2.54 -13.42
N PRO A 10 4.74 3.45 -12.44
CA PRO A 10 3.72 4.47 -12.26
C PRO A 10 3.68 5.44 -13.44
N SER A 11 2.55 6.11 -13.62
CA SER A 11 2.41 7.24 -14.53
C SER A 11 3.41 8.35 -14.19
N ALA A 12 3.75 9.20 -15.15
CA ALA A 12 4.65 10.33 -14.92
C ALA A 12 4.17 11.26 -13.79
N ALA A 13 2.86 11.33 -13.55
CA ALA A 13 2.26 12.11 -12.47
C ALA A 13 2.49 11.49 -11.08
N LEU A 14 2.61 10.17 -11.01
CA LEU A 14 2.73 9.41 -9.76
C LEU A 14 4.17 9.00 -9.45
N ALA A 15 5.04 8.92 -10.45
CA ALA A 15 6.45 8.53 -10.34
C ALA A 15 7.29 9.25 -9.25
N PRO A 16 7.02 10.52 -8.88
CA PRO A 16 7.73 11.14 -7.74
C PRO A 16 7.39 10.54 -6.37
N TYR A 17 6.26 9.83 -6.27
CA TYR A 17 5.65 9.38 -5.01
C TYR A 17 5.61 7.86 -4.88
N VAL A 18 5.55 7.15 -6.00
CA VAL A 18 5.47 5.69 -6.06
C VAL A 18 6.62 5.19 -6.94
N THR A 19 7.26 4.10 -6.56
CA THR A 19 8.33 3.48 -7.35
C THR A 19 7.79 2.41 -8.30
N ARG A 20 6.78 1.65 -7.88
CA ARG A 20 6.07 0.64 -8.68
C ARG A 20 4.70 0.33 -8.11
N LEU A 21 3.80 -0.16 -8.97
CA LEU A 21 2.54 -0.78 -8.57
C LEU A 21 2.55 -2.24 -9.03
N CYS A 22 1.94 -3.11 -8.23
CA CYS A 22 1.85 -4.52 -8.54
C CYS A 22 0.45 -5.05 -8.25
N ALA A 23 -0.21 -5.64 -9.25
CA ALA A 23 -1.43 -6.40 -9.03
C ALA A 23 -1.05 -7.84 -8.75
N TYR A 24 -1.64 -8.42 -7.71
CA TYR A 24 -1.35 -9.78 -7.29
C TYR A 24 -2.62 -10.59 -7.08
N ALA A 25 -2.52 -11.88 -7.36
CA ALA A 25 -3.46 -12.89 -6.88
C ALA A 25 -2.67 -14.13 -6.49
N GLU A 26 -2.79 -14.58 -5.24
CA GLU A 26 -2.07 -15.72 -4.71
C GLU A 26 -3.05 -16.72 -4.12
N ASP A 27 -2.91 -17.99 -4.49
CA ASP A 27 -3.64 -19.11 -3.89
C ASP A 27 -2.66 -20.24 -3.58
N TYR A 28 -2.56 -20.59 -2.30
CA TYR A 28 -1.66 -21.61 -1.78
C TYR A 28 -2.45 -22.77 -1.16
N PRO A 29 -2.10 -24.03 -1.47
CA PRO A 29 -2.78 -25.21 -0.92
C PRO A 29 -2.49 -25.41 0.58
N GLU A 30 -1.42 -24.81 1.09
CA GLU A 30 -1.02 -24.82 2.49
C GLU A 30 -0.65 -23.39 2.92
N PRO A 31 -0.79 -23.04 4.20
CA PRO A 31 -0.43 -21.71 4.68
C PRO A 31 1.03 -21.37 4.44
N ILE A 32 1.29 -20.21 3.83
CA ILE A 32 2.64 -19.71 3.56
C ILE A 32 3.00 -18.66 4.60
N PHE A 33 4.22 -18.77 5.13
CA PHE A 33 4.82 -17.78 6.03
C PHE A 33 5.94 -17.04 5.31
N ARG A 34 5.91 -15.70 5.35
CA ARG A 34 6.97 -14.85 4.79
C ARG A 34 7.51 -13.92 5.86
N SER A 35 8.83 -13.76 5.87
CA SER A 35 9.50 -12.68 6.57
C SER A 35 9.81 -11.59 5.54
N GLU A 36 9.02 -10.53 5.55
CA GLU A 36 9.16 -9.41 4.63
C GLU A 36 10.23 -8.46 5.15
N MET A 37 11.27 -8.24 4.35
CA MET A 37 12.42 -7.43 4.72
C MET A 37 12.03 -5.97 4.90
N ALA A 38 12.65 -5.31 5.87
CA ALA A 38 12.64 -3.87 5.98
C ALA A 38 13.07 -3.23 4.65
N MET A 39 12.12 -2.60 3.95
CA MET A 39 12.39 -1.89 2.71
C MET A 39 12.65 -0.41 2.99
N PRO A 40 13.54 0.26 2.22
CA PRO A 40 13.65 1.71 2.24
C PRO A 40 12.45 2.33 1.51
N GLY A 41 11.28 2.35 2.18
CA GLY A 41 10.04 2.85 1.61
C GLY A 41 8.81 2.17 2.20
N VAL A 42 7.63 2.75 1.98
CA VAL A 42 6.38 2.25 2.56
C VAL A 42 5.65 1.38 1.53
N VAL A 43 5.22 0.21 1.95
CA VAL A 43 4.31 -0.65 1.20
C VAL A 43 2.88 -0.36 1.64
N LEU A 44 1.99 -0.22 0.67
CA LEU A 44 0.55 -0.14 0.87
C LEU A 44 -0.10 -1.30 0.12
N ILE A 45 -0.72 -2.20 0.88
CA ILE A 45 -1.51 -3.32 0.40
C ILE A 45 -2.98 -2.92 0.36
N LEU A 46 -3.56 -2.92 -0.84
CA LEU A 46 -4.96 -2.68 -1.14
C LEU A 46 -5.58 -4.02 -1.56
N GLY A 47 -5.82 -4.88 -0.57
CA GLY A 47 -6.38 -6.22 -0.80
C GLY A 47 -7.89 -6.18 -1.05
N THR A 48 -8.30 -6.92 -2.08
CA THR A 48 -9.69 -7.16 -2.52
C THR A 48 -10.13 -8.61 -2.30
N GLY A 49 -9.17 -9.52 -2.05
CA GLY A 49 -9.42 -10.94 -1.76
C GLY A 49 -9.53 -11.28 -0.27
N GLY A 50 -9.14 -12.50 0.08
CA GLY A 50 -9.09 -12.94 1.47
C GLY A 50 -8.04 -12.20 2.30
N PRO A 51 -8.18 -12.19 3.64
CA PRO A 51 -7.25 -11.48 4.52
C PRO A 51 -5.94 -12.24 4.71
N MET A 52 -4.87 -11.48 4.98
CA MET A 52 -3.58 -11.97 5.46
C MET A 52 -3.52 -11.87 6.98
N GLU A 53 -2.69 -12.67 7.63
CA GLU A 53 -2.29 -12.45 9.02
C GLU A 53 -0.93 -11.75 9.02
N VAL A 54 -0.87 -10.52 9.56
CA VAL A 54 0.34 -9.70 9.64
C VAL A 54 0.65 -9.43 11.10
N ASN A 55 1.80 -9.89 11.58
CA ASN A 55 2.19 -9.82 13.00
C ASN A 55 1.07 -10.30 13.95
N GLY A 56 0.39 -11.41 13.60
CA GLY A 56 -0.69 -12.00 14.40
C GLY A 56 -2.05 -11.31 14.26
N ARG A 57 -2.20 -10.30 13.39
CA ARG A 57 -3.47 -9.59 13.16
C ARG A 57 -4.00 -9.87 11.76
N ARG A 58 -5.29 -10.19 11.67
CA ARG A 58 -5.96 -10.47 10.39
C ARG A 58 -6.35 -9.17 9.67
N MET A 59 -5.82 -8.95 8.48
CA MET A 59 -5.94 -7.70 7.71
C MET A 59 -6.02 -7.99 6.21
N THR A 60 -6.95 -7.35 5.50
CA THR A 60 -7.02 -7.45 4.03
C THR A 60 -6.28 -6.31 3.36
N SER A 61 -6.36 -5.10 3.92
CA SER A 61 -5.71 -3.90 3.41
C SER A 61 -4.96 -3.19 4.53
N PHE A 62 -3.68 -2.92 4.32
CA PHE A 62 -2.80 -2.36 5.35
C PHE A 62 -1.60 -1.65 4.74
N THR A 63 -0.90 -0.86 5.55
CA THR A 63 0.39 -0.29 5.19
C THR A 63 1.46 -0.67 6.22
N GLY A 64 2.70 -0.84 5.76
CA GLY A 64 3.88 -1.06 6.57
C GLY A 64 5.13 -0.57 5.83
N GLY A 65 6.27 -0.41 6.50
CA GLY A 65 7.54 -0.17 5.78
C GLY A 65 8.36 1.04 6.20
N LEU A 66 8.26 1.52 7.44
CA LEU A 66 9.31 2.40 7.98
C LEU A 66 9.86 1.81 9.24
N GLY A 67 10.69 0.79 9.11
CA GLY A 67 11.27 0.13 10.26
C GLY A 67 12.50 -0.67 9.89
N ASP A 68 13.33 -0.95 10.89
CA ASP A 68 14.45 -1.89 10.83
C ASP A 68 14.00 -3.33 11.16
N ARG A 69 12.68 -3.56 11.26
CA ARG A 69 12.07 -4.84 11.64
C ARG A 69 11.40 -5.52 10.46
N PHE A 70 11.58 -6.84 10.38
CA PHE A 70 10.84 -7.69 9.46
C PHE A 70 9.37 -7.74 9.85
N ALA A 71 8.47 -7.67 8.87
CA ALA A 71 7.06 -8.04 9.08
C ALA A 71 6.90 -9.54 8.83
N GLN A 72 6.13 -10.22 9.69
CA GLN A 72 5.76 -11.61 9.45
C GLN A 72 4.36 -11.65 8.87
N THR A 73 4.24 -12.22 7.67
CA THR A 73 2.96 -12.45 7.02
C THR A 73 2.68 -13.94 6.94
N ARG A 74 1.45 -14.33 7.27
CA ARG A 74 0.88 -15.66 7.03
C ARG A 74 -0.29 -15.50 6.08
N ILE A 75 -0.22 -16.21 4.96
CA ILE A 75 -1.27 -16.25 3.94
C ILE A 75 -1.93 -17.61 4.01
N ASP A 76 -3.25 -17.63 4.16
CA ASP A 76 -4.06 -18.83 4.31
C ASP A 76 -5.27 -18.73 3.37
N GLY A 77 -5.16 -19.38 2.21
CA GLY A 77 -6.12 -19.30 1.11
C GLY A 77 -5.83 -18.20 0.09
N VAL A 78 -6.89 -17.76 -0.60
CA VAL A 78 -6.80 -16.82 -1.72
C VAL A 78 -6.63 -15.39 -1.22
N THR A 79 -5.57 -14.73 -1.67
CA THR A 79 -5.37 -13.29 -1.48
C THR A 79 -5.24 -12.62 -2.83
N GLU A 80 -5.71 -11.39 -2.93
CA GLU A 80 -5.75 -10.65 -4.17
C GLU A 80 -5.74 -9.15 -3.86
N GLY A 81 -5.09 -8.35 -4.69
CA GLY A 81 -5.19 -6.91 -4.60
C GLY A 81 -4.16 -6.16 -5.41
N VAL A 82 -3.91 -4.92 -4.99
CA VAL A 82 -2.85 -4.06 -5.50
C VAL A 82 -1.87 -3.74 -4.38
N GLU A 83 -0.60 -3.90 -4.65
CA GLU A 83 0.51 -3.47 -3.80
C GLU A 83 1.14 -2.20 -4.40
N VAL A 84 1.33 -1.19 -3.57
CA VAL A 84 1.87 0.12 -3.95
C VAL A 84 3.14 0.39 -3.16
N PHE A 85 4.24 0.61 -3.87
CA PHE A 85 5.54 0.90 -3.27
C PHE A 85 5.77 2.40 -3.23
N LEU A 86 5.57 3.01 -2.07
CA LEU A 86 5.66 4.44 -1.86
C LEU A 86 7.09 4.85 -1.51
N THR A 87 7.53 5.97 -2.10
CA THR A 87 8.67 6.71 -1.56
C THR A 87 8.29 7.29 -0.19
N PRO A 88 9.26 7.61 0.69
CA PRO A 88 8.95 8.29 1.96
C PRO A 88 8.18 9.60 1.76
N PHE A 89 8.47 10.32 0.67
CA PHE A 89 7.75 11.54 0.29
C PHE A 89 6.31 11.24 -0.16
N GLY A 90 6.12 10.19 -0.97
CA GLY A 90 4.81 9.70 -1.37
C GLY A 90 3.94 9.28 -0.20
N ALA A 91 4.49 8.50 0.73
CA ALA A 91 3.80 8.09 1.95
C ALA A 91 3.34 9.31 2.77
N ARG A 92 4.24 10.27 3.02
CA ARG A 92 3.91 11.51 3.73
C ARG A 92 2.75 12.26 3.06
N ARG A 93 2.79 12.34 1.74
CA ARG A 93 1.80 13.10 0.97
C ARG A 93 0.44 12.41 0.90
N LEU A 94 0.44 11.09 0.77
CA LEU A 94 -0.74 10.26 0.69
C LEU A 94 -1.48 10.23 2.04
N PHE A 95 -0.79 9.80 3.11
CA PHE A 95 -1.39 9.59 4.43
C PHE A 95 -1.71 10.90 5.16
N ARG A 96 -0.97 11.98 4.87
CA ARG A 96 -1.08 13.28 5.59
C ARG A 96 -0.78 13.17 7.10
N THR A 97 -0.05 12.14 7.48
CA THR A 97 0.35 11.85 8.86
C THR A 97 1.87 11.99 9.00
N PRO A 98 2.40 12.49 10.14
CA PRO A 98 3.84 12.50 10.40
C PRO A 98 4.46 11.10 10.27
N MET A 99 5.59 10.99 9.58
CA MET A 99 6.23 9.69 9.29
C MET A 99 6.60 8.89 10.55
N ARG A 100 6.90 9.58 11.66
CA ARG A 100 7.17 8.95 12.96
C ARG A 100 6.00 8.12 13.50
N GLU A 101 4.77 8.45 13.11
CA GLU A 101 3.55 7.75 13.52
C GLU A 101 3.29 6.51 12.63
N LEU A 102 4.05 6.33 11.56
CA LEU A 102 4.03 5.15 10.70
C LEU A 102 5.25 4.24 10.94
N ALA A 103 6.22 4.72 11.72
CA ALA A 103 7.48 4.01 11.93
C ALA A 103 7.27 2.75 12.79
N ASN A 104 7.78 1.62 12.33
CA ASN A 104 7.71 0.29 12.95
C ASN A 104 6.28 -0.22 13.18
N LEU A 105 5.29 0.32 12.45
CA LEU A 105 3.89 -0.07 12.57
C LEU A 105 3.37 -0.70 11.28
N VAL A 106 2.44 -1.64 11.47
CA VAL A 106 1.54 -2.12 10.42
C VAL A 106 0.15 -1.60 10.77
N LEU A 107 -0.40 -0.76 9.91
CA LEU A 107 -1.66 -0.05 10.16
C LEU A 107 -2.73 -0.45 9.14
N PRO A 108 -3.99 -0.70 9.56
CA PRO A 108 -5.10 -0.90 8.65
C PRO A 108 -5.29 0.31 7.75
N VAL A 109 -5.67 0.10 6.48
CA VAL A 109 -5.98 1.19 5.55
C VAL A 109 -7.01 2.19 6.09
N PRO A 110 -8.11 1.78 6.74
CA PRO A 110 -9.08 2.72 7.33
C PRO A 110 -8.47 3.67 8.38
N ASP A 111 -7.44 3.22 9.13
CA ASP A 111 -6.82 4.03 10.19
C ASP A 111 -5.92 5.13 9.61
N VAL A 112 -5.39 4.95 8.39
CA VAL A 112 -4.47 5.90 7.74
C VAL A 112 -5.09 6.68 6.58
N LEU A 113 -6.16 6.15 5.97
CA LEU A 113 -6.79 6.73 4.78
C LEU A 113 -8.30 6.99 4.94
N GLY A 114 -8.89 6.57 6.06
CA GLY A 114 -10.31 6.79 6.37
C GLY A 114 -11.25 6.22 5.31
N ALA A 115 -12.38 6.91 5.10
CA ALA A 115 -13.38 6.54 4.09
C ALA A 115 -12.80 6.46 2.67
N TRP A 116 -11.87 7.36 2.32
CA TRP A 116 -11.25 7.34 1.00
C TRP A 116 -10.49 6.03 0.72
N GLY A 117 -9.81 5.48 1.73
CA GLY A 117 -9.12 4.19 1.60
C GLY A 117 -10.09 3.02 1.43
N HIS A 118 -11.23 3.07 2.10
CA HIS A 118 -12.30 2.08 1.93
C HIS A 118 -12.90 2.13 0.52
N ASP A 119 -13.31 3.32 0.06
CA ASP A 119 -13.87 3.54 -1.28
C ASP A 119 -12.88 3.13 -2.38
N LEU A 120 -11.57 3.38 -2.17
CA LEU A 120 -10.52 2.94 -3.08
C LEU A 120 -10.51 1.41 -3.22
N VAL A 121 -10.51 0.68 -2.10
CA VAL A 121 -10.45 -0.78 -2.12
C VAL A 121 -11.71 -1.37 -2.76
N GLU A 122 -12.89 -0.84 -2.47
CA GLU A 122 -14.14 -1.29 -3.11
C GLU A 122 -14.08 -1.10 -4.62
N ARG A 123 -13.70 0.09 -5.09
CA ARG A 123 -13.62 0.38 -6.53
C ARG A 123 -12.56 -0.47 -7.24
N LEU A 124 -11.47 -0.84 -6.58
CA LEU A 124 -10.49 -1.77 -7.15
C LEU A 124 -11.05 -3.19 -7.25
N GLY A 125 -11.88 -3.60 -6.29
CA GLY A 125 -12.56 -4.91 -6.28
C GLY A 125 -13.58 -5.07 -7.40
N ASP A 126 -14.16 -3.97 -7.88
CA ASP A 126 -15.12 -3.95 -9.00
C ASP A 126 -14.47 -4.07 -10.40
N VAL A 127 -13.13 -4.10 -10.48
CA VAL A 127 -12.40 -4.15 -11.77
C VAL A 127 -11.73 -5.50 -11.93
N ASP A 128 -12.22 -6.35 -12.84
CA ASP A 128 -11.69 -7.69 -13.09
C ASP A 128 -10.36 -7.71 -13.86
N ASP A 129 -10.09 -6.71 -14.70
CA ASP A 129 -8.87 -6.64 -15.51
C ASP A 129 -7.70 -6.01 -14.74
N TRP A 130 -6.55 -6.71 -14.72
CA TRP A 130 -5.38 -6.28 -13.95
C TRP A 130 -4.78 -4.96 -14.41
N ASP A 131 -4.72 -4.71 -15.72
CA ASP A 131 -4.18 -3.46 -16.26
C ASP A 131 -5.10 -2.29 -15.92
N GLN A 132 -6.41 -2.48 -16.05
CA GLN A 132 -7.41 -1.49 -15.67
C GLN A 132 -7.39 -1.21 -14.17
N ARG A 133 -7.23 -2.25 -13.34
CA ARG A 133 -7.15 -2.11 -11.87
C ARG A 133 -5.91 -1.31 -11.47
N LEU A 134 -4.76 -1.58 -12.10
CA LEU A 134 -3.52 -0.82 -11.88
C LEU A 134 -3.63 0.64 -12.35
N ALA A 135 -4.23 0.86 -13.52
CA ALA A 135 -4.47 2.21 -14.04
C ALA A 135 -5.43 3.02 -13.15
N LEU A 136 -6.47 2.36 -12.60
CA LEU A 136 -7.40 2.95 -11.65
C LEU A 136 -6.70 3.32 -10.33
N ALA A 137 -5.88 2.41 -9.79
CA ALA A 137 -5.09 2.68 -8.59
C ALA A 137 -4.18 3.90 -8.79
N ASP A 138 -3.44 3.96 -9.91
CA ASP A 138 -2.58 5.09 -10.25
C ASP A 138 -3.35 6.41 -10.28
N ALA A 139 -4.45 6.46 -11.04
CA ALA A 139 -5.27 7.65 -11.19
C ALA A 139 -5.80 8.17 -9.84
N LEU A 140 -6.33 7.29 -9.00
CA LEU A 140 -6.88 7.68 -7.69
C LEU A 140 -5.81 8.13 -6.71
N LEU A 141 -4.63 7.50 -6.73
CA LEU A 141 -3.49 7.95 -5.94
C LEU A 141 -3.03 9.34 -6.37
N VAL A 142 -2.95 9.60 -7.67
CA VAL A 142 -2.62 10.93 -8.22
C VAL A 142 -3.62 11.98 -7.74
N GLU A 143 -4.92 11.72 -7.87
CA GLU A 143 -5.97 12.63 -7.40
C GLU A 143 -5.85 12.93 -5.91
N ARG A 144 -5.66 11.90 -5.09
CA ARG A 144 -5.57 12.04 -3.63
C ARG A 144 -4.32 12.80 -3.18
N ILE A 145 -3.20 12.59 -3.87
CA ILE A 145 -1.92 13.27 -3.62
C ILE A 145 -1.98 14.74 -4.05
N ARG A 146 -2.59 15.03 -5.21
CA ARG A 146 -2.76 16.40 -5.72
C ARG A 146 -3.78 17.20 -4.93
N GLY A 147 -4.86 16.56 -4.48
CA GLY A 147 -5.89 17.18 -3.64
C GLY A 147 -5.45 17.42 -2.19
N ALA A 148 -4.21 17.08 -1.81
CA ALA A 148 -3.67 17.46 -0.53
C ALA A 148 -3.26 18.95 -0.54
N PRO A 149 -3.59 19.76 0.49
CA PRO A 149 -3.10 21.15 0.57
C PRO A 149 -1.59 21.15 0.46
N GLU A 150 -0.96 22.01 -0.34
CA GLU A 150 0.50 22.17 -0.28
C GLU A 150 0.90 22.29 1.19
N VAL A 151 1.86 21.47 1.63
CA VAL A 151 2.34 21.57 3.01
C VAL A 151 2.85 23.00 3.13
N GLY A 152 2.15 23.83 3.91
CA GLY A 152 2.55 25.21 4.16
C GLY A 152 4.02 25.22 4.55
N GLN A 153 4.76 26.21 4.04
CA GLN A 153 6.21 26.37 4.15
C GLN A 153 6.75 26.50 5.60
N GLU A 154 6.03 26.05 6.62
CA GLU A 154 6.37 26.27 8.03
C GLU A 154 7.25 25.19 8.67
N ILE A 155 7.61 24.09 8.00
CA ILE A 155 8.56 23.11 8.57
C ILE A 155 9.56 22.61 7.53
N VAL A 156 10.44 23.51 7.06
CA VAL A 156 11.71 23.16 6.40
C VAL A 156 12.91 23.36 7.36
N TRP A 157 12.71 23.90 8.57
CA TRP A 157 13.80 24.22 9.51
C TRP A 157 13.91 23.34 10.77
N ALA A 158 13.39 22.11 10.77
CA ALA A 158 13.50 21.21 11.92
C ALA A 158 14.15 19.85 11.61
N TRP A 159 15.20 19.87 10.76
CA TRP A 159 16.14 18.76 10.61
C TRP A 159 17.56 19.32 10.69
N GLY A 160 17.95 19.67 11.92
CA GLY A 160 19.31 19.44 12.42
C GLY A 160 19.32 18.15 13.21
#